data_AF-A0A7V4Y0F2-F1
#
_entry.id   AF-A0A7V4Y0F2-F1
#
_cell.length_a   1.000
_cell.length_b   1.000
_cell.length_c   1.000
_cell.angle_alpha   90.00
_cell.angle_beta   90.00
_cell.angle_gamma   90.00
#
_symmetry.space_group_name_H-M   'P 1'
#
loop_
_entity.id
_entity.type
_entity.pdbx_description
1 polymer ?
#
loop_
_entity_poly.entity_id
_entity_poly.type
_entity_poly.pdbx_seq_one_letter_code
_entity_poly.pdbx_strand_id
1 'polypeptide(L)' 'IHWDLVCIQTPDHGGGEIWFDDRLIRKDGRFVLDELAGLNPENLT' A
#
# COMPACT_ATOMS: atom_id res chain seq x y z
N ILE A 1 6.74 -17.85 20.34
CA ILE A 1 7.17 -18.06 18.93
C ILE A 1 6.83 -16.79 18.21
N HIS A 2 7.77 -16.23 17.44
CA HIS A 2 7.58 -15.03 16.63
C HIS A 2 7.68 -15.47 15.17
N TRP A 3 6.71 -15.08 14.34
CA TRP A 3 6.78 -15.25 12.89
C TRP A 3 6.49 -13.94 12.21
N ASP A 4 7.33 -13.61 11.24
CA ASP A 4 7.09 -12.56 10.27
C ASP A 4 6.62 -13.19 8.97
N LEU A 5 5.57 -12.61 8.41
CA LEU A 5 4.99 -12.99 7.12
C LEU A 5 5.14 -11.81 6.17
N VAL A 6 5.47 -12.11 4.92
CA VAL A 6 5.53 -11.13 3.85
C VAL A 6 4.38 -11.42 2.88
N CYS A 7 3.56 -10.40 2.62
CA CYS A 7 2.50 -10.46 1.61
C CYS A 7 2.94 -9.66 0.38
N ILE A 8 2.93 -10.29 -0.79
CA ILE A 8 3.23 -9.63 -2.06
C ILE A 8 2.06 -8.71 -2.42
N GLN A 9 2.31 -7.40 -2.47
CA GLN A 9 1.29 -6.36 -2.67
C GLN A 9 1.16 -5.94 -4.14
N THR A 10 1.23 -6.89 -5.08
CA THR A 10 1.02 -6.62 -6.51
C THR A 10 -0.22 -7.33 -7.04
N PRO A 11 -0.94 -6.76 -8.03
CA PRO A 11 -2.14 -7.37 -8.60
C PRO A 11 -1.93 -8.80 -9.12
N ASP A 12 -0.79 -9.06 -9.75
CA ASP A 12 -0.44 -10.38 -10.32
C ASP A 12 -0.43 -11.51 -9.27
N HIS A 13 -0.29 -11.16 -7.98
CA HIS A 13 -0.26 -12.11 -6.87
C HIS A 13 -1.50 -11.97 -5.96
N GLY A 14 -2.59 -11.37 -6.45
CA GLY A 14 -3.83 -11.16 -5.69
C GLY A 14 -3.75 -10.06 -4.63
N GLY A 15 -2.67 -9.27 -4.62
CA GLY A 15 -2.53 -8.06 -3.82
C GLY A 15 -2.82 -6.81 -4.65
N GLY A 16 -2.11 -5.72 -4.36
CA GLY A 16 -2.23 -4.47 -5.10
C GLY A 16 -3.06 -3.42 -4.39
N GLU A 17 -3.91 -3.82 -3.44
CA GLU A 17 -4.68 -2.90 -2.62
C GLU A 17 -4.43 -3.13 -1.13
N ILE A 18 -4.30 -2.03 -0.38
CA ILE A 18 -4.25 -2.03 1.08
C ILE A 18 -5.46 -1.24 1.57
N TRP A 19 -6.30 -1.89 2.36
CA TRP A 19 -7.53 -1.33 2.92
C TRP A 19 -7.47 -1.32 4.46
N PHE A 20 -7.89 -0.22 5.08
CA PHE A 20 -8.13 -0.12 6.53
C PHE A 20 -9.52 0.45 6.77
N ASP A 21 -10.33 -0.21 7.60
CA ASP A 21 -11.68 0.22 7.97
C ASP A 21 -12.53 0.66 6.75
N ASP A 22 -12.58 -0.19 5.73
CA ASP A 22 -13.27 0.05 4.45
C ASP A 22 -12.76 1.26 3.64
N ARG A 23 -11.60 1.82 3.97
CA ARG A 23 -10.91 2.86 3.19
C ARG A 23 -9.72 2.28 2.44
N LEU A 24 -9.67 2.55 1.12
CA LEU A 24 -8.51 2.25 0.29
C LEU A 24 -7.37 3.21 0.63
N ILE A 25 -6.26 2.67 1.12
CA ILE A 25 -5.09 3.43 1.55
C ILE A 25 -4.03 3.47 0.46
N ARG A 26 -3.80 2.31 -0.18
CA ARG A 26 -2.79 2.15 -1.22
C ARG A 26 -3.32 1.31 -2.35
N LYS A 27 -3.05 1.71 -3.59
CA LYS A 27 -3.36 0.96 -4.80
C LYS A 27 -2.17 0.94 -5.74
N ASP A 28 -1.79 -0.23 -6.22
CA ASP A 28 -0.73 -0.46 -7.19
C ASP A 28 0.59 0.22 -6.80
N GLY A 29 0.92 0.14 -5.51
CA GLY A 29 2.13 0.73 -4.94
C GLY A 29 2.05 2.22 -4.60
N ARG A 30 0.94 2.91 -4.89
CA ARG A 30 0.73 4.34 -4.59
C ARG A 30 -0.29 4.61 -3.51
N PHE A 31 0.00 5.56 -2.63
CA PHE A 31 -0.96 6.10 -1.68
C PHE A 31 -2.00 6.93 -2.41
N VAL A 32 -3.28 6.67 -2.10
CA VAL A 32 -4.43 7.31 -2.77
C VAL A 32 -5.12 8.38 -1.93
N LEU A 33 -4.77 8.48 -0.65
CA LEU A 33 -5.28 9.51 0.24
C LEU A 33 -4.45 10.79 0.10
N ASP A 34 -5.11 11.94 0.00
CA ASP A 34 -4.45 13.25 -0.15
C ASP A 34 -3.49 13.53 1.01
N GLU A 35 -3.89 13.18 2.24
CA GLU A 35 -3.07 13.32 3.45
C GLU A 35 -1.78 12.46 3.42
N LEU A 36 -1.74 11.42 2.58
CA LEU A 36 -0.60 10.52 2.42
C LEU A 36 0.12 10.71 1.08
N ALA A 37 -0.33 11.61 0.21
CA ALA A 37 0.25 11.81 -1.13
C ALA A 37 1.75 12.13 -1.07
N GLY A 38 2.20 12.83 -0.03
CA GLY A 38 3.62 13.14 0.23
C GLY A 38 4.52 11.92 0.43
N LEU A 39 3.96 10.73 0.64
CA LEU A 39 4.70 9.48 0.78
C LEU A 39 4.91 8.74 -0.56
N ASN A 40 4.35 9.26 -1.66
CA ASN A 40 4.57 8.68 -2.99
C ASN A 40 5.98 8.99 -3.52
N PRO A 41 6.54 8.13 -4.40
CA PRO A 41 7.94 8.23 -4.83
C PRO A 41 8.35 9.59 -5.39
N GLU A 42 7.45 10.27 -6.11
CA GLU A 42 7.69 11.61 -6.68
C GLU A 42 7.97 12.72 -5.65
N ASN A 43 7.65 12.50 -4.37
CA ASN A 43 7.81 13.48 -3.30
C ASN A 43 9.02 13.19 -2.38
N LEU A 44 9.81 12.15 -2.67
CA LEU A 44 10.93 11.68 -1.83
C LEU A 44 12.32 12.03 -2.40
N THR A 45 12.37 12.91 -3.39
CA THR A 45 13.61 13.39 -4.04
C THR A 45 13.94 14.83 -3.68
#